data_AF-A0A7V0JKY9-F1
#
_entry.id   AF-A0A7V0JKY9-F1
#
_cell.length_a   1.000
_cell.length_b   1.000
_cell.length_c   1.000
_cell.angle_alpha   90.00
_cell.angle_beta   90.00
_cell.angle_gamma   90.00
#
_symmetry.space_group_name_H-M   'P 1'
#
loop_
_entity.id
_entity.type
_entity.pdbx_description
1 polymer ?
#
loop_
_entity_poly.entity_id
_entity_poly.type
_entity_poly.pdbx_seq_one_letter_code
_entity_poly.pdbx_strand_id
1 'polypeptide(L)' 'MDINKLSSKIIGAAIEVHKALGPGLLESAYEECLCYELS' A
#
# COMPACT_ATOMS: atom_id res chain seq x y z
N MET A 1 -13.33 13.16 -7.84
CA MET A 1 -12.83 11.78 -7.58
C MET A 1 -13.75 11.15 -6.56
N ASP A 2 -14.28 9.96 -6.81
CA ASP A 2 -15.12 9.26 -5.84
C ASP A 2 -14.23 8.77 -4.68
N ILE A 3 -14.57 9.15 -3.44
CA ILE A 3 -13.79 8.81 -2.25
C ILE A 3 -13.72 7.30 -2.02
N ASN A 4 -14.78 6.56 -2.35
CA ASN A 4 -14.78 5.11 -2.23
C ASN A 4 -13.79 4.49 -3.21
N LYS A 5 -13.77 4.99 -4.45
CA LYS A 5 -12.82 4.52 -5.47
C LYS A 5 -11.37 4.80 -5.08
N LEU A 6 -11.10 5.98 -4.51
CA LEU A 6 -9.77 6.32 -4.01
C LEU A 6 -9.37 5.42 -2.83
N SER A 7 -10.23 5.26 -1.83
CA SER A 7 -9.96 4.39 -0.69
C SER A 7 -9.73 2.94 -1.11
N SER A 8 -10.52 2.41 -2.05
CA SER A 8 -10.31 1.06 -2.58
C SER A 8 -8.95 0.91 -3.26
N LYS A 9 -8.46 1.91 -4.00
CA LYS A 9 -7.11 1.87 -4.61
C LYS A 9 -6.03 1.83 -3.53
N ILE A 10 -6.13 2.69 -2.52
CA ILE A 10 -5.13 2.76 -1.43
C ILE A 10 -5.10 1.46 -0.62
N ILE A 11 -6.26 0.94 -0.23
CA ILE A 11 -6.37 -0.31 0.53
C ILE A 11 -5.83 -1.49 -0.29
N GLY A 12 -6.15 -1.55 -1.58
CA GLY A 12 -5.64 -2.58 -2.48
C GLY A 12 -4.10 -2.58 -2.56
N ALA A 13 -3.50 -1.40 -2.80
CA ALA A 13 -2.05 -1.24 -2.83
C ALA A 13 -1.39 -1.66 -1.51
N ALA A 14 -1.94 -1.25 -0.37
CA ALA A 14 -1.41 -1.64 0.94
C ALA A 14 -1.48 -3.15 1.19
N ILE A 15 -2.54 -3.83 0.69
CA ILE A 15 -2.67 -5.29 0.77
C ILE A 15 -1.60 -5.98 -0.07
N GLU A 16 -1.35 -5.52 -1.30
CA GLU A 16 -0.32 -6.11 -2.17
C GLU A 16 1.09 -5.94 -1.58
N VAL A 17 1.40 -4.75 -1.05
CA VAL A 17 2.66 -4.51 -0.32
C VAL A 17 2.79 -5.46 0.87
N HIS A 18 1.75 -5.60 1.70
CA HIS A 18 1.80 -6.49 2.86
C HIS A 18 1.95 -7.96 2.48
N LYS A 19 1.28 -8.42 1.40
CA LYS A 19 1.43 -9.80 0.90
C LYS A 19 2.84 -10.09 0.42
N ALA A 20 3.49 -9.13 -0.24
CA ALA A 20 4.85 -9.29 -0.74
C ALA A 20 5.90 -9.29 0.37
N LEU A 21 5.75 -8.39 1.35
CA LEU A 21 6.76 -8.16 2.40
C LEU A 21 6.57 -9.04 3.64
N GLY A 22 5.33 -9.26 4.07
CA GLY A 22 5.03 -9.86 5.36
C GLY A 22 5.29 -8.93 6.56
N PRO A 23 4.98 -9.39 7.80
CA PRO A 23 5.10 -8.57 9.00
C PRO A 23 6.55 -8.45 9.50
N GLY A 24 6.82 -7.42 10.32
CA GLY A 24 8.08 -7.27 11.07
C GLY A 24 9.11 -6.32 10.46
N LEU A 25 8.78 -5.63 9.37
CA LEU A 25 9.63 -4.60 8.77
C LEU A 25 9.37 -3.21 9.37
N LEU A 26 10.30 -2.30 9.10
CA LEU A 26 10.17 -0.88 9.43
C LEU A 26 9.06 -0.22 8.62
N GLU A 27 8.41 0.78 9.21
CA GLU A 27 7.39 1.59 8.54
C GLU A 27 7.92 2.26 7.26
N SER A 28 9.17 2.72 7.25
CA SER A 28 9.79 3.33 6.06
C SER A 28 9.89 2.39 4.87
N ALA A 29 10.04 1.08 5.11
CA ALA A 29 10.02 0.09 4.03
C ALA A 29 8.60 -0.07 3.45
N TYR A 30 7.58 -0.05 4.30
CA TYR A 30 6.18 -0.08 3.86
C TYR A 30 5.81 1.19 3.07
N GLU A 31 6.25 2.37 3.54
CA GLU A 31 5.99 3.65 2.86
C GLU A 31 6.61 3.67 1.46
N GLU A 32 7.88 3.32 1.31
CA GLU A 32 8.57 3.33 0.01
C GLU A 32 7.91 2.35 -0.97
N CYS A 33 7.59 1.13 -0.52
CA CYS A 33 6.89 0.15 -1.35
C CYS A 33 5.47 0.62 -1.73
N LEU A 34 4.76 1.29 -0.83
CA LEU A 34 3.43 1.82 -1.11
C LEU A 34 3.47 2.98 -2.13
N CYS A 35 4.48 3.86 -2.05
CA CYS A 35 4.72 4.89 -3.05
C CYS A 35 4.97 4.29 -4.44
N TYR A 36 5.75 3.21 -4.51
CA TYR A 36 5.97 2.47 -5.75
C TYR A 36 4.66 1.85 -6.30
N GLU A 37 3.88 1.17 -5.45
CA GLU A 37 2.63 0.50 -5.85
C GLU A 37 1.52 1.49 -6.28
N LEU A 38 1.53 2.72 -5.74
CA LEU A 38 0.50 3.74 -6.04
C LEU A 38 0.78 4.56 -7.31
N SER A 39 2.01 4.51 -7.83
CA SER A 39 2.49 5.23 -9.02
C SER A 39 1.76 4.78 -10.30
#